data_AF-A0A953PY77-F1
#
_entry.id   AF-A0A953PY77-F1
#
_cell.length_a   1.000
_cell.length_b   1.000
_cell.length_c   1.000
_cell.angle_alpha   90.00
_cell.angle_beta   90.00
_cell.angle_gamma   90.00
#
_symmetry.space_group_name_H-M   'P 1'
#
loop_
_entity.id
_entity.type
_entity.pdbx_description
1 polymer ?
#
loop_
_entity_poly.entity_id
_entity_poly.type
_entity_poly.pdbx_seq_one_letter_code
_entity_poly.pdbx_strand_id
1 'polypeptide(L)' 'MVYKEFRCIVCEQSEEKCTCPKYCAFCHSDYHVRLCEDGQYYCRDCREVCDYKTQDQV' A
#
# COMPACT_ATOMS: atom_id res chain seq x y z
N MET A 1 -17.57 -3.30 -14.87
CA MET A 1 -16.15 -2.93 -14.70
C MET A 1 -15.86 -3.06 -13.22
N VAL A 2 -15.04 -4.03 -12.82
CA VAL A 2 -14.72 -4.26 -11.40
C VAL A 2 -13.51 -3.38 -11.09
N TYR A 3 -13.72 -2.23 -10.44
CA TYR A 3 -12.63 -1.41 -9.93
C TYR A 3 -11.93 -2.21 -8.84
N LYS A 4 -10.67 -2.61 -9.06
CA LYS A 4 -9.89 -3.33 -8.06
C LYS A 4 -9.37 -2.30 -7.06
N GLU A 5 -10.09 -2.16 -5.95
CA GLU A 5 -9.67 -1.34 -4.82
C GLU A 5 -8.73 -2.16 -3.93
N PHE A 6 -7.52 -1.66 -3.74
CA PHE A 6 -6.55 -2.23 -2.82
C PHE A 6 -6.99 -1.96 -1.39
N ARG A 7 -6.93 -3.00 -0.55
CA ARG A 7 -7.40 -2.98 0.83
C ARG A 7 -6.28 -3.45 1.74
N CYS A 8 -6.16 -2.80 2.89
CA CYS A 8 -5.18 -3.19 3.89
C CYS A 8 -5.43 -4.63 4.34
N ILE A 9 -4.40 -5.48 4.35
CA ILE A 9 -4.52 -6.88 4.78
C ILE A 9 -4.91 -7.01 6.27
N VAL A 10 -4.68 -5.98 7.07
CA VAL A 10 -4.93 -6.02 8.52
C VAL A 10 -6.38 -5.64 8.87
N CYS A 11 -6.92 -4.58 8.25
CA CYS A 11 -8.25 -4.05 8.57
C CYS A 11 -9.24 -4.11 7.41
N GLU A 12 -8.81 -4.60 6.25
CA GLU A 12 -9.61 -4.76 5.03
C GLU A 12 -10.22 -3.45 4.49
N GLN A 13 -9.76 -2.30 4.99
CA GLN A 13 -10.20 -0.98 4.54
C GLN A 13 -9.30 -0.44 3.43
N SER A 14 -9.84 0.45 2.60
CA SER A 14 -9.09 1.18 1.57
C SER A 14 -8.05 2.13 2.18
N GLU A 15 -7.07 2.56 1.38
CA GLU A 15 -5.98 3.47 1.80
C GLU A 15 -6.49 4.72 2.55
N GLU A 16 -7.63 5.27 2.08
CA GLU A 16 -8.26 6.47 2.63
C GLU A 16 -8.94 6.24 3.98
N LYS A 17 -9.52 5.05 4.19
CA LYS A 17 -10.24 4.69 5.42
C LYS A 17 -9.38 3.94 6.44
N CYS A 18 -8.23 3.45 6.01
CA CYS A 18 -7.31 2.68 6.85
C CYS A 18 -6.62 3.59 7.88
N THR A 19 -6.84 3.27 9.16
CA THR A 19 -6.22 3.92 10.33
C THR A 19 -5.09 3.09 10.95
N CYS A 20 -4.72 1.96 10.34
CA CYS A 20 -3.60 1.15 10.80
C CYS A 20 -2.28 1.93 10.71
N PRO A 21 -1.27 1.57 11.52
CA PRO A 21 0.06 2.13 11.40
C PRO A 21 0.61 1.84 9.98
N LYS A 22 0.87 2.91 9.23
CA LYS A 22 1.36 2.85 7.85
C LYS A 22 2.87 2.88 7.87
N TYR A 23 3.50 1.75 7.58
CA TYR A 23 4.95 1.62 7.46
C TYR A 23 5.28 0.64 6.34
N CYS A 24 6.47 0.79 5.75
CA CYS A 24 6.93 -0.14 4.74
C CYS A 24 7.19 -1.51 5.36
N ALA A 25 6.61 -2.58 4.82
CA ALA A 25 6.84 -3.94 5.30
C ALA A 25 8.32 -4.42 5.19
N PHE A 26 9.15 -3.76 4.38
CA PHE A 26 10.56 -4.13 4.22
C PHE A 26 11.50 -3.34 5.12
N CYS A 27 11.44 -2.01 5.06
CA CYS A 27 12.38 -1.14 5.76
C CYS A 27 11.80 -0.49 7.01
N HIS A 28 10.51 -0.72 7.29
CA HIS A 28 9.74 -0.10 8.37
C HIS A 28 9.74 1.44 8.37
N SER A 29 10.13 2.07 7.25
CA SER A 29 10.01 3.51 7.08
C SER A 29 8.55 3.90 6.92
N ASP A 30 8.14 5.01 7.54
CA ASP A 30 6.83 5.65 7.38
C ASP A 30 6.81 6.69 6.23
N TYR A 31 7.93 6.88 5.52
CA TYR A 31 8.07 7.90 4.49
C TYR A 31 7.42 7.49 3.16
N HIS A 32 6.48 8.31 2.67
CA HIS A 32 5.75 8.09 1.40
C HIS A 32 5.20 6.67 1.24
N VAL A 33 4.71 6.09 2.33
CA VAL A 33 4.13 4.75 2.34
C VAL A 33 2.76 4.74 1.67
N ARG A 34 2.56 3.79 0.76
CA ARG A 34 1.34 3.64 -0.03
C ARG A 34 0.87 2.19 0.00
N LEU A 35 -0.43 2.01 -0.01
CA LEU A 35 -1.07 0.71 -0.09
C LEU A 35 -0.87 0.14 -1.51
N CYS A 36 -0.28 -1.05 -1.58
CA CYS A 36 -0.03 -1.73 -2.84
C CYS A 36 -1.01 -2.88 -3.06
N GLU A 37 -0.95 -3.50 -4.24
CA GLU A 37 -1.89 -4.54 -4.68
C GLU A 37 -2.01 -5.76 -3.75
N ASP A 38 -0.97 -6.03 -2.98
CA ASP A 38 -0.90 -7.12 -1.98
C ASP A 38 -1.64 -6.79 -0.68
N GLY A 39 -2.09 -5.54 -0.51
CA GLY A 39 -2.74 -5.06 0.71
C GLY A 39 -1.76 -4.67 1.82
N GLN A 40 -0.46 -4.63 1.53
CA GLN A 40 0.58 -4.11 2.41
C GLN A 40 1.02 -2.70 2.01
N TYR A 41 1.62 -1.98 2.95
CA TYR A 41 2.17 -0.65 2.73
C TYR A 41 3.65 -0.73 2.38
N TYR A 42 4.05 0.03 1.36
CA TYR A 42 5.44 0.13 0.92
C TYR A 42 5.84 1.59 0.70
N CYS A 43 7.04 1.94 1.14
CA CYS A 43 7.63 3.25 0.85
C CYS A 43 7.97 3.35 -0.65
N ARG A 44 8.29 4.58 -1.08
CA ARG A 44 8.58 4.88 -2.48
C ARG A 44 9.73 4.04 -3.03
N ASP A 45 10.84 4.03 -2.33
CA ASP A 45 12.05 3.34 -2.76
C ASP A 45 11.81 1.84 -2.91
N CYS A 46 11.19 1.21 -1.92
CA CYS A 46 10.95 -0.24 -1.96
C CYS A 46 9.93 -0.63 -3.04
N ARG A 47 8.86 0.15 -3.25
CA ARG A 47 7.88 -0.18 -4.29
C ARG A 47 8.43 0.04 -5.69
N GLU A 48 9.29 1.04 -5.90
CA GLU A 48 9.92 1.29 -7.21
C GLU A 48 10.93 0.18 -7.55
N VAL A 49 11.68 -0.31 -6.56
CA VAL A 49 12.64 -1.41 -6.77
C VAL A 49 11.93 -2.75 -7.00
N CYS A 50 10.83 -3.01 -6.30
CA CYS A 50 10.08 -4.26 -6.40
C CYS A 50 8.93 -4.21 -7.43
N ASP A 51 8.74 -3.09 -8.13
CA ASP A 51 7.65 -2.84 -9.10
C ASP A 51 6.23 -3.02 -8.50
N TYR A 52 6.03 -2.68 -7.23
CA TYR A 52 4.71 -2.75 -6.60
C TYR A 52 3.82 -1.60 -7.05
N LYS A 53 2.63 -1.94 -7.56
CA LYS A 53 1.64 -0.95 -7.98
C LYS A 53 0.80 -0.47 -6.82
N THR A 54 0.47 0.82 -6.86
CA THR A 54 -0.45 1.49 -5.91
C THR A 54 -1.79 1.72 -6.58
N GLN A 55 -2.82 2.08 -5.81
CA GLN A 55 -4.19 2.26 -6.32
C GLN A 55 -4.30 3.21 -7.52
N ASP A 56 -3.40 4.20 -7.62
CA ASP A 56 -3.33 5.18 -8.70
C ASP A 56 -2.81 4.62 -10.03
N GLN A 57 -2.13 3.47 -10.00
CA GLN A 57 -1.44 2.88 -11.14
C GLN A 57 -2.23 1.73 -11.80
N VAL A 58 -3.53 1.63 -11.52
CA VAL A 58 -4.45 0.57 -11.99
C VAL A 58 -5.68 1.15 -12.67
#